data_AF-A0A958TAH0-F1
#
_entry.id   AF-A0A958TAH0-F1
#
_cell.length_a   1.000
_cell.length_b   1.000
_cell.length_c   1.000
_cell.angle_alpha   90.00
_cell.angle_beta   90.00
_cell.angle_gamma   90.00
#
_symmetry.space_group_name_H-M   'P 1'
#
loop_
_entity.id
_entity.type
_entity.pdbx_description
1 polymer ?
#
loop_
_entity_poly.entity_id
_entity_poly.type
_entity_poly.pdbx_seq_one_letter_code
_entity_poly.pdbx_strand_id
1 'polypeptide(L)'
;MKIKTLTTLFGMFLFTTLIAQDGSDIKYVDINEIDESCIHKIVQLDFYHDSSNRFNFNNEDRNDSIDIQLENKIIRFKEHRVDDGYNNWFSQQYLESIDYIEGAKIKIPMCLIEDVTADHIKVKLFLEYRDENGKIVNRNPSTTIYSFPKNIITEILLKN
;
A
#
# COMPACT_ATOMS: atom_id res chain seq x y z
N MET A 1 -26.22 -67.06 -17.87
CA MET A 1 -25.37 -66.14 -18.67
C MET A 1 -26.00 -64.76 -18.63
N LYS A 2 -25.17 -63.72 -18.37
CA LYS A 2 -25.44 -62.27 -18.35
C LYS A 2 -26.12 -61.67 -17.11
N ILE A 3 -25.25 -61.39 -16.14
CA ILE A 3 -25.37 -60.38 -15.08
C ILE A 3 -25.60 -59.02 -15.74
N LYS A 4 -26.62 -58.26 -15.31
CA LYS A 4 -26.72 -56.82 -15.60
C LYS A 4 -26.42 -56.08 -14.32
N THR A 5 -25.23 -55.51 -14.31
CA THR A 5 -24.64 -54.67 -13.28
C THR A 5 -25.54 -53.47 -12.98
N LEU A 6 -25.92 -53.36 -11.70
CA LEU A 6 -26.58 -52.19 -11.11
C LEU A 6 -25.54 -51.06 -11.09
N THR A 7 -25.65 -50.11 -12.03
CA THR A 7 -24.73 -48.98 -12.12
C THR A 7 -24.99 -48.05 -10.94
N THR A 8 -24.14 -48.15 -9.93
CA THR A 8 -24.10 -47.28 -8.75
C THR A 8 -23.98 -45.82 -9.18
N LEU A 9 -24.94 -45.01 -8.76
CA LEU A 9 -24.97 -43.57 -8.91
C LEU A 9 -23.82 -42.97 -8.07
N PHE A 10 -22.65 -42.81 -8.67
CA PHE A 10 -21.48 -42.14 -8.07
C PHE A 10 -21.67 -40.62 -8.20
N GLY A 11 -22.66 -40.09 -7.48
CA GLY A 11 -22.89 -38.66 -7.33
C GLY A 11 -22.26 -38.18 -6.04
N MET A 12 -20.95 -38.04 -5.99
CA MET A 12 -20.30 -37.42 -4.83
C MET A 12 -19.07 -36.58 -5.24
N PHE A 13 -19.17 -35.31 -4.86
CA PHE A 13 -18.08 -34.41 -4.50
C PHE A 13 -17.08 -33.99 -5.59
N LEU A 14 -17.42 -32.90 -6.29
CA LEU A 14 -16.43 -31.87 -6.63
C LEU A 14 -17.07 -30.47 -6.48
N PHE A 15 -17.52 -30.15 -5.27
CA PHE A 15 -17.50 -28.75 -4.83
C PHE A 15 -16.13 -28.49 -4.23
N THR A 16 -15.09 -28.46 -5.08
CA THR A 16 -13.87 -27.78 -4.69
C THR A 16 -14.26 -26.31 -4.63
N THR A 17 -14.48 -25.80 -3.42
CA THR A 17 -14.44 -24.36 -3.18
C THR A 17 -13.08 -23.90 -3.70
N LEU A 18 -13.07 -23.25 -4.86
CA LEU A 18 -11.97 -22.42 -5.29
C LEU A 18 -11.90 -21.28 -4.29
N ILE A 19 -11.30 -21.55 -3.12
CA ILE A 19 -10.70 -20.48 -2.33
C ILE A 19 -9.45 -20.15 -3.12
N ALA A 20 -9.59 -19.26 -4.10
CA ALA A 20 -8.47 -18.52 -4.61
C ALA A 20 -7.92 -17.76 -3.40
N GLN A 21 -6.92 -18.35 -2.74
CA GLN A 21 -6.08 -17.60 -1.83
C GLN A 21 -5.36 -16.60 -2.73
N ASP A 22 -5.80 -15.36 -2.62
CA ASP A 22 -5.28 -14.31 -3.49
C ASP A 22 -3.80 -14.11 -3.17
N GLY A 23 -2.95 -14.14 -4.19
CA GLY A 23 -1.49 -14.27 -4.08
C GLY A 23 -0.77 -13.00 -3.62
N SER A 24 -1.48 -12.02 -3.08
CA SER A 24 -0.88 -10.83 -2.46
C SER A 24 -0.44 -11.19 -1.04
N ASP A 25 0.86 -11.46 -0.88
CA ASP A 25 1.50 -11.66 0.43
C ASP A 25 1.73 -10.30 1.12
N ILE A 26 0.64 -9.57 1.36
CA ILE A 26 0.66 -8.25 2.00
C ILE A 26 0.12 -8.40 3.42
N LYS A 27 0.97 -8.08 4.39
CA LYS A 27 0.59 -8.06 5.80
C LYS A 27 0.29 -6.62 6.22
N TYR A 28 -0.94 -6.39 6.66
CA TYR A 28 -1.35 -5.15 7.31
C TYR A 28 -0.97 -5.22 8.79
N VAL A 29 -0.31 -4.19 9.30
CA VAL A 29 0.10 -4.09 10.71
C VAL A 29 -0.31 -2.72 11.25
N ASP A 30 -1.08 -2.71 12.32
CA ASP A 30 -1.48 -1.48 13.01
C ASP A 30 -0.24 -0.69 13.46
N ILE A 31 -0.25 0.63 13.33
CA ILE A 31 0.91 1.46 13.69
C ILE A 31 1.33 1.31 15.17
N ASN A 32 0.39 0.94 16.05
CA ASN A 32 0.67 0.74 17.47
C ASN A 32 1.29 -0.63 17.75
N GLU A 33 1.21 -1.56 16.79
CA GLU A 33 1.76 -2.91 16.87
C GLU A 33 3.14 -3.03 16.20
N ILE A 34 3.63 -1.99 15.51
CA ILE A 34 4.97 -2.04 14.88
C ILE A 34 6.09 -2.03 15.92
N ASP A 35 7.09 -2.88 15.69
CA ASP A 35 8.27 -3.05 16.52
C ASP A 35 9.56 -3.08 15.69
N GLU A 36 10.69 -3.35 16.34
CA GLU A 36 12.02 -3.42 15.69
C GLU A 36 12.09 -4.50 14.59
N SER A 37 11.22 -5.51 14.59
CA SER A 37 11.19 -6.53 13.53
C SER A 37 10.76 -5.96 12.17
N CYS A 38 10.24 -4.73 12.14
CA CYS A 38 9.86 -4.01 10.93
C CYS A 38 11.02 -3.19 10.33
N ILE A 39 12.13 -3.02 11.05
CA ILE A 39 13.30 -2.29 10.57
C ILE A 39 13.89 -2.98 9.32
N HIS A 40 14.29 -2.18 8.34
CA HIS A 40 14.76 -2.58 7.01
C HIS A 40 13.72 -3.29 6.13
N LYS A 41 12.44 -3.24 6.47
CA LYS A 41 11.37 -3.72 5.58
C LYS A 41 10.84 -2.58 4.70
N ILE A 42 10.54 -2.92 3.45
CA ILE A 42 9.87 -2.02 2.51
C ILE A 42 8.38 -2.04 2.84
N VAL A 43 7.82 -0.86 3.06
CA VAL A 43 6.42 -0.67 3.44
C VAL A 43 5.76 0.43 2.65
N GLN A 44 4.44 0.37 2.64
CA GLN A 44 3.59 1.54 2.41
C GLN A 44 3.01 1.98 3.74
N LEU A 45 2.98 3.29 3.93
CA LEU A 45 2.32 3.91 5.08
C LEU A 45 0.91 4.26 4.63
N ASP A 46 -0.07 3.83 5.42
CA ASP A 46 -1.47 4.14 5.22
C ASP A 46 -1.87 5.25 6.21
N PHE A 47 -2.31 6.39 5.69
CA PHE A 47 -2.69 7.56 6.50
C PHE A 47 -4.21 7.65 6.71
N TYR A 48 -4.94 6.66 6.21
CA TYR A 48 -6.39 6.65 6.13
C TYR A 48 -7.06 6.47 7.49
N HIS A 49 -7.74 7.50 7.99
CA HIS A 49 -8.29 7.53 9.35
C HIS A 49 -9.60 6.75 9.54
N ASP A 50 -10.36 6.45 8.49
CA ASP A 50 -11.71 5.88 8.63
C ASP A 50 -11.81 4.41 8.18
N SER A 51 -11.40 3.50 9.04
CA SER A 51 -11.46 2.04 8.81
C SER A 51 -12.87 1.52 8.49
N SER A 52 -13.94 2.22 8.90
CA SER A 52 -15.33 1.82 8.64
C SER A 52 -15.74 1.92 7.17
N ASN A 53 -14.90 2.56 6.38
CA ASN A 53 -15.12 2.82 4.98
C ASN A 53 -14.10 2.10 4.08
N ARG A 54 -13.19 1.27 4.63
CA ARG A 54 -12.11 0.55 3.91
C ARG A 54 -12.49 0.03 2.52
N PHE A 55 -13.70 -0.50 2.37
CA PHE A 55 -14.24 -0.89 1.08
C PHE A 55 -14.85 0.31 0.36
N ASN A 56 -14.05 0.93 -0.52
CA ASN A 56 -14.53 1.99 -1.38
C ASN A 56 -15.26 1.43 -2.61
N PHE A 57 -16.41 0.78 -2.39
CA PHE A 57 -17.23 0.20 -3.46
C PHE A 57 -17.72 1.25 -4.50
N ASN A 58 -17.55 2.55 -4.22
CA ASN A 58 -17.94 3.65 -5.08
C ASN A 58 -16.77 4.28 -5.87
N ASN A 59 -15.52 3.79 -5.72
CA ASN A 59 -14.32 4.37 -6.34
C ASN A 59 -14.14 5.89 -6.09
N GLU A 60 -14.63 6.40 -4.97
CA GLU A 60 -14.47 7.82 -4.64
C GLU A 60 -13.06 8.05 -4.08
N ASP A 61 -12.22 8.77 -4.82
CA ASP A 61 -10.84 9.08 -4.44
C ASP A 61 -10.82 9.74 -3.05
N ARG A 62 -10.52 8.97 -1.99
CA ARG A 62 -10.63 9.46 -0.62
C ARG A 62 -9.36 10.22 -0.27
N ASN A 63 -9.55 11.51 -0.04
CA ASN A 63 -8.50 12.52 -0.08
C ASN A 63 -7.87 12.73 1.30
N ASP A 64 -7.08 11.78 1.78
CA ASP A 64 -6.16 12.09 2.87
C ASP A 64 -4.93 12.77 2.30
N SER A 65 -4.57 13.90 2.90
CA SER A 65 -3.42 14.69 2.50
C SER A 65 -2.49 14.88 3.68
N ILE A 66 -1.20 14.75 3.43
CA ILE A 66 -0.17 14.92 4.45
C ILE A 66 0.87 15.92 3.98
N ASP A 67 1.40 16.69 4.92
CA ASP A 67 2.49 17.62 4.66
C ASP A 67 3.82 16.95 5.00
N ILE A 68 4.72 16.87 4.03
CA ILE A 68 6.06 16.31 4.22
C ILE A 68 7.07 17.43 3.94
N GLN A 69 7.98 17.64 4.89
CA GLN A 69 9.12 18.53 4.67
C GLN A 69 10.21 17.79 3.88
N LEU A 70 10.40 18.20 2.63
CA LEU A 70 11.49 17.74 1.78
C LEU A 70 12.51 18.87 1.63
N GLU A 71 13.73 18.64 2.10
CA GLU A 71 14.78 19.65 2.19
C GLU A 71 14.29 20.89 2.98
N ASN A 72 14.18 22.05 2.33
CA ASN A 72 13.72 23.30 2.92
C ASN A 72 12.30 23.70 2.47
N LYS A 73 11.51 22.76 1.93
CA LYS A 73 10.16 23.01 1.44
C LYS A 73 9.17 22.03 2.08
N ILE A 74 8.05 22.55 2.59
CA ILE A 74 6.89 21.73 2.97
C ILE A 74 6.09 21.48 1.69
N ILE A 75 5.87 20.21 1.37
CA ILE A 75 5.14 19.79 0.18
C ILE A 75 3.95 18.98 0.64
N ARG A 76 2.77 19.34 0.16
CA ARG A 76 1.53 18.63 0.45
C ARG A 76 1.37 17.47 -0.52
N PHE A 77 1.19 16.28 0.03
CA PHE A 77 0.95 15.05 -0.70
C PHE A 77 -0.49 14.60 -0.49
N LYS A 78 -1.05 13.97 -1.51
CA LYS A 78 -2.31 13.24 -1.44
C LYS A 78 -2.00 11.74 -1.47
N GLU A 79 -2.65 10.99 -0.60
CA GLU A 79 -2.66 9.54 -0.68
C GLU A 79 -3.56 9.09 -1.84
N HIS A 80 -2.99 8.27 -2.71
CA HIS A 80 -3.71 7.55 -3.75
C HIS A 80 -3.79 6.10 -3.33
N ARG A 81 -5.00 5.57 -3.31
CA ARG A 81 -5.28 4.16 -3.05
C ARG A 81 -6.39 3.69 -3.97
N VAL A 82 -6.13 2.63 -4.71
CA VAL A 82 -7.16 1.89 -5.45
C VAL A 82 -7.34 0.57 -4.70
N ASP A 83 -8.50 0.43 -4.05
CA ASP A 83 -8.91 -0.78 -3.32
C ASP A 83 -10.15 -1.32 -4.03
N ASP A 84 -9.96 -2.28 -4.94
CA ASP A 84 -11.03 -2.92 -5.70
C ASP A 84 -11.49 -4.25 -5.06
N GLY A 85 -11.04 -4.52 -3.83
CA GLY A 85 -11.37 -5.73 -3.08
C GLY A 85 -10.69 -7.01 -3.57
N TYR A 86 -9.83 -6.93 -4.60
CA TYR A 86 -9.01 -8.02 -5.10
C TYR A 86 -7.57 -7.52 -5.23
N ASN A 87 -6.63 -8.10 -4.49
CA ASN A 87 -5.22 -7.77 -4.70
C ASN A 87 -4.92 -6.25 -4.55
N ASN A 88 -4.98 -5.74 -3.32
CA ASN A 88 -4.52 -4.38 -2.98
C ASN A 88 -3.00 -4.25 -3.19
N TRP A 89 -2.55 -4.06 -4.43
CA TRP A 89 -1.14 -4.14 -4.76
C TRP A 89 -0.42 -2.85 -4.38
N PHE A 90 0.80 -3.02 -3.85
CA PHE A 90 1.80 -1.95 -3.69
C PHE A 90 1.99 -1.07 -4.94
N SER A 91 1.63 -1.54 -6.15
CA SER A 91 1.71 -0.73 -7.37
C SER A 91 0.65 0.37 -7.46
N GLN A 92 -0.43 0.28 -6.68
CA GLN A 92 -1.60 1.15 -6.78
C GLN A 92 -1.79 2.08 -5.57
N GLN A 93 -1.04 1.89 -4.49
CA GLN A 93 -0.99 2.81 -3.36
C GLN A 93 0.31 3.63 -3.38
N TYR A 94 0.20 4.94 -3.23
CA TYR A 94 1.33 5.86 -3.21
C TYR A 94 0.92 7.24 -2.74
N LEU A 95 1.89 8.05 -2.33
CA LEU A 95 1.69 9.48 -2.14
C LEU A 95 2.07 10.22 -3.42
N GLU A 96 1.31 11.24 -3.80
CA GLU A 96 1.66 12.15 -4.90
C GLU A 96 1.50 13.60 -4.48
N SER A 97 2.45 14.48 -4.85
CA SER A 97 2.37 15.90 -4.53
C SER A 97 1.12 16.52 -5.16
N ILE A 98 0.43 17.41 -4.45
CA ILE A 98 -0.75 18.11 -5.00
C ILE A 98 -0.33 19.09 -6.09
N ASP A 99 0.79 19.77 -5.91
CA ASP A 99 1.32 20.74 -6.86
C ASP A 99 2.51 20.18 -7.65
N TYR A 100 2.77 20.77 -8.81
CA TYR A 100 4.02 20.57 -9.55
C TYR A 100 5.13 21.37 -8.88
N ILE A 101 6.23 20.69 -8.56
CA ILE A 101 7.44 21.28 -8.01
C ILE A 101 8.49 21.27 -9.11
N GLU A 102 8.90 22.46 -9.56
CA GLU A 102 9.90 22.61 -10.63
C GLU A 102 9.55 21.85 -11.92
N GLY A 103 8.26 21.85 -12.27
CA GLY A 103 7.75 21.19 -13.48
C GLY A 103 7.53 19.69 -13.35
N ALA A 104 7.64 19.11 -12.15
CA ALA A 104 7.37 17.69 -11.90
C ALA A 104 6.45 17.46 -10.69
N LYS A 105 5.62 16.43 -10.76
CA LYS A 105 4.99 15.81 -9.60
C LYS A 105 6.00 14.94 -8.86
N ILE A 106 5.91 14.91 -7.54
CA ILE A 106 6.69 14.01 -6.71
C ILE A 106 5.79 12.87 -6.29
N LYS A 107 6.18 11.64 -6.61
CA LYS A 107 5.50 10.42 -6.19
C LYS A 107 6.37 9.64 -5.22
N ILE A 108 5.75 9.13 -4.16
CA ILE A 108 6.38 8.28 -3.15
C ILE A 108 5.65 6.93 -3.18
N PRO A 109 6.15 5.96 -3.97
CA PRO A 109 5.48 4.67 -4.10
C PRO A 109 5.68 3.76 -2.89
N MET A 110 6.78 3.94 -2.16
CA MET A 110 7.12 3.09 -1.01
C MET A 110 8.17 3.79 -0.13
N CYS A 111 8.39 3.23 1.04
CA CYS A 111 9.46 3.63 1.95
C CYS A 111 10.13 2.41 2.59
N LEU A 112 11.32 2.60 3.15
CA LEU A 112 12.05 1.60 3.92
C LEU A 112 12.08 2.05 5.38
N ILE A 113 11.68 1.20 6.32
CA ILE A 113 11.75 1.55 7.75
C ILE A 113 13.21 1.54 8.19
N GLU A 114 13.67 2.65 8.76
CA GLU A 114 15.05 2.79 9.28
C GLU A 114 15.08 2.66 10.80
N ASP A 115 14.03 3.09 11.50
CA ASP A 115 13.98 3.13 12.95
C ASP A 115 12.51 3.25 13.43
N VAL A 116 12.22 2.67 14.59
CA VAL A 116 10.88 2.66 15.21
C VAL A 116 11.02 3.06 16.67
N THR A 117 10.26 4.07 17.07
CA THR A 117 10.18 4.53 18.47
C THR A 117 8.74 4.44 18.97
N ALA A 118 8.51 4.78 20.24
CA ALA A 118 7.18 4.82 20.81
C ALA A 118 6.24 5.78 20.04
N ASP A 119 6.74 6.95 19.64
CA ASP A 119 5.91 8.02 19.08
C ASP A 119 6.12 8.25 17.58
N HIS A 120 7.22 7.75 17.01
CA HIS A 120 7.60 8.01 15.62
C HIS A 120 8.09 6.77 14.88
N ILE A 121 7.93 6.79 13.56
CA ILE A 121 8.58 5.89 12.61
C ILE A 121 9.50 6.71 11.70
N LYS A 122 10.78 6.33 11.64
CA LYS A 122 11.74 6.92 10.71
C LYS A 122 11.81 6.04 9.47
N VAL A 123 11.65 6.66 8.30
CA VAL A 123 11.67 5.94 7.03
C VAL A 123 12.57 6.63 6.02
N LYS A 124 13.14 5.85 5.12
CA LYS A 124 13.72 6.32 3.86
C LYS A 124 12.63 6.31 2.79
N LEU A 125 12.21 7.48 2.36
CA LEU A 125 11.26 7.68 1.27
C LEU A 125 11.96 7.47 -0.07
N PHE A 126 11.35 6.71 -0.98
CA PHE A 126 11.79 6.62 -2.37
C PHE A 126 11.01 7.64 -3.20
N LEU A 127 11.68 8.59 -3.84
CA LEU A 127 11.04 9.67 -4.59
C LEU A 127 11.16 9.43 -6.10
N GLU A 128 10.03 9.52 -6.80
CA GLU A 128 9.94 9.56 -8.25
C GLU A 128 9.48 10.95 -8.70
N TYR A 129 10.22 11.58 -9.62
CA TYR A 129 9.81 12.84 -10.24
C TYR A 129 9.16 12.54 -11.58
N ARG A 130 7.92 12.98 -11.78
CA ARG A 130 7.13 12.70 -12.98
C ARG A 130 6.71 14.00 -13.67
N ASP A 131 6.88 14.07 -14.98
CA ASP A 131 6.46 15.23 -15.77
C ASP A 131 4.93 15.27 -15.95
N GLU A 132 4.44 16.27 -16.68
CA GLU A 132 3.01 16.44 -16.98
C GLU A 132 2.38 15.26 -17.74
N ASN A 133 3.19 14.44 -18.39
CA ASN A 133 2.76 13.24 -19.12
C ASN A 133 2.90 11.97 -18.25
N GLY A 134 3.25 12.12 -16.96
CA GLY A 134 3.47 11.03 -16.02
C GLY A 134 4.77 10.25 -16.23
N LYS A 135 5.66 10.74 -17.12
CA LYS A 135 6.94 10.08 -17.41
C LYS A 135 7.96 10.46 -16.35
N ILE A 136 8.74 9.48 -15.91
CA ILE A 136 9.85 9.72 -14.98
C ILE A 136 10.86 10.66 -15.65
N VAL A 137 11.02 11.85 -15.07
CA VAL A 137 12.05 12.82 -15.46
C VAL A 137 13.28 12.53 -14.61
N ASN A 138 14.34 12.12 -15.30
CA ASN A 138 15.52 11.51 -14.70
C ASN A 138 16.36 12.54 -13.90
N ARG A 139 15.92 12.84 -12.68
CA ARG A 139 16.81 13.06 -11.54
C ARG A 139 16.94 11.67 -10.91
N ASN A 140 18.16 11.13 -10.74
CA ASN A 140 18.38 9.81 -10.11
C ASN A 140 17.40 9.59 -8.94
N PRO A 141 16.86 8.37 -8.72
CA PRO A 141 15.89 8.13 -7.66
C PRO A 141 16.41 8.75 -6.36
N SER A 142 15.72 9.81 -5.94
CA SER A 142 16.13 10.57 -4.76
C SER A 142 15.54 9.84 -3.58
N THR A 143 16.38 9.54 -2.60
CA THR A 143 15.89 9.04 -1.32
C THR A 143 16.12 10.10 -0.27
N THR A 144 15.21 10.18 0.68
CA THR A 144 15.32 11.12 1.80
C THR A 144 14.78 10.48 3.06
N ILE A 145 15.35 10.85 4.20
CA ILE A 145 14.91 10.36 5.50
C ILE A 145 13.84 11.30 6.02
N TYR A 146 12.72 10.73 6.46
CA TYR A 146 11.65 11.47 7.13
C TYR A 146 11.18 10.71 8.36
N SER A 147 10.78 11.44 9.39
CA SER A 147 10.27 10.87 10.63
C SER A 147 8.81 11.25 10.77
N PHE A 148 7.92 10.27 10.62
CA PHE A 148 6.49 10.49 10.80
C PHE A 148 6.10 10.26 12.26
N PRO A 149 5.23 11.10 12.84
CA PRO A 149 4.59 10.77 14.09
C PRO A 149 3.60 9.62 13.85
N LYS A 150 3.52 8.66 14.77
CA LYS A 150 2.65 7.47 14.60
C LYS A 150 1.16 7.82 14.58
N ASN A 151 0.76 8.90 15.25
CA ASN A 151 -0.64 9.30 15.39
C ASN A 151 -1.33 9.75 14.08
N ILE A 152 -0.57 9.97 13.00
CA ILE A 152 -1.13 10.29 11.67
C ILE A 152 -1.13 9.10 10.72
N ILE A 153 -0.56 7.97 11.14
CA ILE A 153 -0.51 6.74 10.35
C ILE A 153 -1.50 5.77 10.98
N THR A 154 -2.30 5.10 10.17
CA THR A 154 -3.22 4.07 10.65
C THR A 154 -2.52 2.72 10.71
N GLU A 155 -1.90 2.33 9.60
CA GLU A 155 -1.25 1.04 9.46
C GLU A 155 -0.06 1.10 8.50
N ILE A 156 0.76 0.06 8.55
CA ILE A 156 1.77 -0.21 7.53
C ILE A 156 1.38 -1.45 6.75
N LEU A 157 1.58 -1.39 5.43
CA LEU A 157 1.48 -2.54 4.56
C LEU A 157 2.89 -3.07 4.36
N LEU A 158 3.12 -4.30 4.77
CA LEU A 158 4.37 -5.03 4.58
C LEU A 158 4.23 -5.98 3.40
N LYS A 159 5.18 -5.91 2.47
CA LYS A 159 5.33 -6.94 1.44
C LYS A 159 6.18 -8.08 2.02
N ASN A 160 5.59 -9.28 2.14
CA ASN A 160 6.34 -10.49 2.52
C ASN A 160 7.15 -11.03 1.33
#